data_AF-A0A0M9VLH6-F1
#
_entry.id   AF-A0A0M9VLH6-F1
#
_cell.length_a   1.000
_cell.length_b   1.000
_cell.length_c   1.000
_cell.angle_alpha   90.00
_cell.angle_beta   90.00
_cell.angle_gamma   90.00
#
_symmetry.space_group_name_H-M   'P 1'
#
loop_
_entity.id
_entity.type
_entity.pdbx_description
1 polymer ?
#
loop_
_entity_poly.entity_id
_entity_poly.type
_entity_poly.pdbx_seq_one_letter_code
_entity_poly.pdbx_strand_id
1 'polypeptide(L)'
;MNTARRRGEIIGWVVSAVALIAGFVLILIGIATPPSASFGWFAYAPLSNFAYVAGAPGLAIPPVTAVGFTLFVIGLAGVAFLTGIRVGARRRA
;
A
#
# COMPACT_ATOMS: atom_id res chain seq x y z
N MET A 1 6.48 -11.04 32.54
CA MET A 1 5.60 -10.66 31.41
C MET A 1 5.14 -11.94 30.73
N ASN A 2 3.83 -12.26 30.74
CA ASN A 2 3.30 -13.53 30.19
C ASN A 2 3.77 -13.75 28.74
N THR A 3 4.31 -14.94 28.46
CA THR A 3 4.84 -15.33 27.14
C THR A 3 3.82 -15.11 26.01
N ALA A 4 2.55 -15.36 26.27
CA ALA A 4 1.44 -15.10 25.34
C ALA A 4 1.31 -13.61 24.95
N ARG A 5 1.45 -12.68 25.92
CA ARG A 5 1.36 -11.23 25.67
C ARG A 5 2.52 -10.72 24.81
N ARG A 6 3.73 -11.25 25.06
CA ARG A 6 4.93 -10.92 24.27
C ARG A 6 4.81 -11.40 22.82
N ARG A 7 4.25 -12.60 22.59
CA ARG A 7 3.98 -13.12 21.25
C ARG A 7 2.99 -12.25 20.47
N GLY A 8 1.88 -11.85 21.10
CA GLY A 8 0.90 -10.96 20.48
C GLY A 8 1.48 -9.61 20.07
N GLU A 9 2.33 -9.01 20.92
CA GLU A 9 3.02 -7.76 20.59
C GLU A 9 3.96 -7.92 19.39
N ILE A 10 4.76 -9.00 19.35
CA ILE A 10 5.67 -9.29 18.22
C ILE A 10 4.87 -9.47 16.93
N ILE A 11 3.78 -10.25 16.97
CA ILE A 11 2.91 -10.48 15.81
C ILE A 11 2.36 -9.14 15.31
N GLY A 12 1.85 -8.29 16.20
CA GLY A 12 1.34 -6.96 15.83
C GLY A 12 2.39 -6.09 15.13
N TRP A 13 3.63 -6.08 15.65
CA TRP A 13 4.74 -5.36 15.03
C TRP A 13 5.09 -5.92 13.65
N VAL A 14 5.22 -7.24 13.54
CA VAL A 14 5.57 -7.91 12.28
C VAL A 14 4.50 -7.65 11.23
N VAL A 15 3.22 -7.85 11.56
CA VAL A 15 2.10 -7.64 10.62
C VAL A 15 2.06 -6.18 10.15
N SER A 16 2.19 -5.22 11.07
CA SER A 16 2.16 -3.79 10.71
C SER A 16 3.35 -3.40 9.83
N ALA A 17 4.55 -3.89 10.15
CA ALA A 17 5.76 -3.64 9.37
C ALA A 17 5.67 -4.27 7.97
N VAL A 18 5.20 -5.52 7.88
CA VAL A 18 5.00 -6.21 6.60
C VAL A 18 3.97 -5.47 5.74
N ALA A 19 2.83 -5.07 6.30
CA ALA A 19 1.82 -4.31 5.58
C ALA A 19 2.37 -2.97 5.07
N LEU A 20 3.13 -2.25 5.90
CA LEU A 20 3.76 -0.99 5.53
C LEU A 20 4.76 -1.17 4.37
N ILE A 21 5.67 -2.13 4.50
CA ILE A 21 6.70 -2.40 3.48
C ILE A 21 6.05 -2.88 2.18
N ALA A 22 5.11 -3.83 2.26
CA ALA A 22 4.40 -4.33 1.09
C ALA A 22 3.63 -3.22 0.38
N GLY A 23 2.92 -2.37 1.13
CA GLY A 23 2.21 -1.22 0.58
C GLY A 23 3.15 -0.25 -0.14
N PHE A 24 4.30 0.06 0.47
CA PHE A 24 5.32 0.92 -0.14
C PHE A 24 5.87 0.31 -1.44
N VAL A 25 6.19 -0.98 -1.44
CA VAL A 25 6.69 -1.69 -2.64
C VAL A 25 5.65 -1.68 -3.76
N LEU A 26 4.37 -1.90 -3.46
CA LEU A 26 3.31 -1.86 -4.48
C LEU A 26 3.11 -0.45 -5.07
N ILE A 27 3.27 0.60 -4.28
CA ILE A 27 3.28 1.99 -4.79
C ILE A 27 4.44 2.16 -5.77
N LEU A 28 5.64 1.71 -5.42
CA LEU A 28 6.81 1.81 -6.31
C LEU A 28 6.60 1.02 -7.61
N ILE A 29 6.05 -0.19 -7.53
CA ILE A 29 5.72 -1.00 -8.72
C ILE A 29 4.72 -0.27 -9.60
N GLY A 30 3.66 0.29 -9.02
CA GLY A 30 2.63 1.02 -9.76
C GLY A 30 3.12 2.30 -10.41
N ILE A 31 4.11 2.97 -9.83
CA ILE A 31 4.77 4.14 -10.43
C ILE A 31 5.74 3.71 -11.54
N ALA A 32 6.52 2.64 -11.30
CA ALA A 32 7.53 2.17 -12.24
C ALA A 32 6.95 1.41 -13.44
N THR A 33 5.73 0.89 -13.32
CA THR A 33 5.07 0.06 -14.34
C THR A 33 3.79 0.76 -14.84
N PRO A 34 3.92 1.77 -15.73
CA PRO A 34 2.74 2.40 -16.32
C PRO A 34 1.91 1.37 -17.09
N PRO A 35 0.56 1.53 -17.13
CA PRO A 35 -0.31 0.60 -17.86
C PRO A 35 0.11 0.51 -19.33
N SER A 36 0.33 -0.70 -19.84
CA SER A 36 0.58 -0.91 -21.26
C SER A 36 -0.73 -0.71 -22.02
N ALA A 37 -0.81 0.39 -22.77
CA ALA A 37 -1.90 0.61 -23.71
C ALA A 37 -1.68 -0.25 -24.95
N SER A 38 -2.44 -1.34 -25.10
CA SER A 38 -2.49 -2.07 -26.37
C SER A 38 -3.60 -1.49 -27.25
N PHE A 39 -3.20 -0.94 -28.39
CA PHE A 39 -4.13 -0.52 -29.43
C PHE A 39 -4.23 -1.61 -30.49
N GLY A 40 -5.45 -1.97 -30.91
CA GLY A 40 -5.69 -2.86 -32.04
C GLY A 40 -5.41 -2.16 -33.38
N TRP A 41 -5.47 -2.93 -34.47
CA TRP A 41 -5.17 -2.50 -35.86
C TRP A 41 -6.05 -1.37 -36.45
N PHE A 42 -6.91 -0.75 -35.64
CA PHE A 42 -7.84 0.33 -35.99
C PHE A 42 -7.50 1.72 -35.39
N ALA A 43 -6.28 1.93 -34.88
CA ALA A 43 -5.93 3.18 -34.20
C ALA A 43 -5.44 4.29 -35.16
N TYR A 44 -6.34 4.93 -35.90
CA TYR A 44 -6.03 6.01 -36.86
C TYR A 44 -6.19 7.46 -36.31
N ALA A 45 -6.30 7.67 -35.00
CA ALA A 45 -6.37 9.03 -34.46
C ALA A 45 -5.49 9.20 -33.20
N PRO A 46 -4.36 9.91 -33.31
CA PRO A 46 -3.62 10.39 -32.15
C PRO A 46 -4.15 11.78 -31.78
N LEU A 47 -5.06 11.91 -30.81
CA LEU A 47 -5.42 13.24 -30.28
C LEU A 47 -5.67 13.30 -28.76
N SER A 48 -5.37 12.23 -28.02
CA SER A 48 -5.26 12.29 -26.57
C SER A 48 -3.96 11.63 -26.14
N ASN A 49 -3.12 12.33 -25.36
CA ASN A 49 -1.92 11.77 -24.72
C ASN A 49 -2.24 10.68 -23.67
N PHE A 50 -3.48 10.18 -23.68
CA PHE A 50 -4.01 9.17 -22.77
C PHE A 50 -4.72 8.10 -23.58
N ALA A 51 -4.33 6.86 -23.35
CA ALA A 51 -4.99 5.68 -23.90
C ALA A 51 -6.19 5.32 -23.03
N TYR A 52 -7.32 5.03 -23.68
CA TYR A 52 -8.45 4.40 -22.99
C TYR A 52 -8.09 2.95 -22.65
N VAL A 53 -8.01 2.61 -21.36
CA VAL A 53 -7.80 1.25 -20.87
C VAL A 53 -9.13 0.67 -20.42
N ALA A 54 -9.68 -0.28 -21.18
CA ALA A 54 -10.93 -0.95 -20.82
C ALA A 54 -10.78 -1.67 -19.47
N GLY A 55 -11.67 -1.36 -18.52
CA GLY A 55 -11.63 -1.92 -17.16
C GLY A 55 -10.82 -1.12 -16.14
N ALA A 56 -10.22 0.02 -16.52
CA ALA A 56 -9.67 0.96 -15.54
C ALA A 56 -10.83 1.57 -14.73
N PRO A 57 -10.86 1.42 -13.38
CA PRO A 57 -11.78 2.21 -12.57
C PRO A 57 -11.52 3.68 -12.89
N GLY A 58 -12.55 4.54 -12.91
CA GLY A 58 -12.45 5.96 -13.31
C GLY A 58 -11.47 6.83 -12.50
N LEU A 59 -10.63 6.24 -11.65
CA LEU A 59 -9.44 6.87 -11.10
C LEU A 59 -8.28 6.81 -12.10
N ALA A 60 -7.58 7.93 -12.27
CA ALA A 60 -6.30 8.02 -12.98
C ALA A 60 -5.13 7.26 -12.29
N ILE A 61 -5.43 6.38 -11.31
CA ILE A 61 -4.45 5.67 -10.49
C ILE A 61 -4.54 4.16 -10.79
N PRO A 62 -3.43 3.48 -11.13
CA PRO A 62 -3.43 2.04 -11.34
C PRO A 62 -3.94 1.27 -10.10
N PRO A 63 -4.72 0.18 -10.26
CA PRO A 63 -5.24 -0.60 -9.14
C PRO A 63 -4.16 -1.09 -8.16
N VAL A 64 -2.99 -1.48 -8.68
CA VAL A 64 -1.83 -1.88 -7.88
C VAL A 64 -1.38 -0.77 -6.93
N THR A 65 -1.39 0.47 -7.40
CA THR A 65 -1.01 1.64 -6.61
C THR A 65 -2.06 1.93 -5.53
N ALA A 66 -3.35 1.78 -5.85
CA ALA A 66 -4.44 1.95 -4.88
C ALA A 66 -4.38 0.91 -3.74
N VAL A 67 -4.12 -0.36 -4.07
CA VAL A 67 -3.86 -1.41 -3.08
C VAL A 67 -2.62 -1.08 -2.24
N GLY A 68 -1.55 -0.60 -2.89
CA GLY A 68 -0.34 -0.16 -2.22
C GLY A 68 -0.59 0.91 -1.17
N PHE A 69 -1.33 1.98 -1.51
CA PHE A 69 -1.70 3.02 -0.56
C PHE A 69 -2.53 2.49 0.61
N THR A 70 -3.49 1.59 0.34
CA THR A 70 -4.33 0.99 1.38
C THR A 70 -3.49 0.24 2.41
N LEU A 71 -2.60 -0.65 1.94
CA LEU A 71 -1.70 -1.40 2.83
C LEU A 71 -0.72 -0.49 3.57
N PHE A 72 -0.19 0.53 2.89
CA PHE A 72 0.75 1.47 3.48
C PHE A 72 0.12 2.24 4.65
N VAL A 73 -1.10 2.75 4.48
CA VAL A 73 -1.83 3.48 5.53
C VAL A 73 -2.15 2.57 6.72
N ILE A 74 -2.62 1.35 6.47
CA ILE A 74 -2.92 0.38 7.53
C ILE A 74 -1.64 0.02 8.31
N GLY A 75 -0.55 -0.27 7.61
CA GLY A 75 0.74 -0.56 8.23
C GLY A 75 1.27 0.61 9.06
N LEU A 76 1.14 1.83 8.55
CA LEU A 76 1.57 3.04 9.25
C LEU A 76 0.75 3.29 10.52
N ALA A 77 -0.57 3.14 10.43
CA ALA A 77 -1.47 3.26 11.57
C ALA A 77 -1.14 2.20 12.65
N GLY A 78 -0.88 0.96 12.24
CA GLY A 78 -0.45 -0.11 13.16
C GLY A 78 0.87 0.21 13.87
N VAL A 79 1.89 0.65 13.12
CA VAL A 79 3.18 1.08 13.68
C VAL A 79 3.01 2.26 14.64
N ALA A 80 2.25 3.28 14.26
CA ALA A 80 2.00 4.46 15.09
C ALA A 80 1.29 4.09 16.41
N PHE A 81 0.26 3.23 16.32
CA PHE A 81 -0.49 2.76 17.48
C PHE A 81 0.39 1.96 18.46
N LEU A 82 1.16 1.00 17.95
CA LEU A 82 2.07 0.19 18.77
C LEU A 82 3.19 1.04 19.39
N THR A 83 3.71 2.02 18.65
CA THR A 83 4.67 3.00 19.17
C THR A 83 4.06 3.80 20.32
N GLY A 84 2.83 4.29 20.14
CA GLY A 84 2.09 5.02 21.17
C GLY A 84 1.91 4.22 22.46
N ILE A 85 1.50 2.95 22.36
CA ILE A 85 1.39 2.05 23.52
C ILE A 85 2.74 1.89 24.22
N ARG A 86 3.82 1.66 23.46
CA ARG A 86 5.14 1.41 24.04
C ARG A 86 5.75 2.63 24.69
N VAL A 87 5.57 3.82 24.10
CA VAL A 87 5.99 5.10 24.70
C VAL A 87 5.15 5.42 25.94
N GLY A 88 3.82 5.21 25.89
CA GLY A 88 2.93 5.42 27.02
C GLY A 88 3.25 4.51 28.22
N ALA A 89 3.58 3.24 27.95
CA ALA A 89 3.99 2.30 28.98
C ALA A 89 5.31 2.71 29.66
N ARG A 90 6.28 3.25 28.89
CA ARG A 90 7.55 3.76 29.43
C ARG A 90 7.39 5.01 30.30
N ARG A 91 6.40 5.86 30.01
CA ARG A 91 6.14 7.09 30.78
C ARG A 91 5.39 6.85 32.10
N ARG A 92 4.73 5.69 32.24
CA ARG A 92 3.98 5.31 33.45
C ARG A 92 4.77 4.41 34.40
N ALA A 93 5.94 3.94 33.99
CA ALA A 93 6.88 3.17 34.80
C ALA A 93 7.91 4.11 35.41
#